data_AF-A0A6L3EWX5-F1
#
_entry.id   AF-A0A6L3EWX5-F1
#
_cell.length_a   1.000
_cell.length_b   1.000
_cell.length_c   1.000
_cell.angle_alpha   90.00
_cell.angle_beta   90.00
_cell.angle_gamma   90.00
#
_symmetry.space_group_name_H-M   'P 1'
#
loop_
_entity.id
_entity.type
_entity.pdbx_description
1 polymer ?
#
loop_
_entity_poly.entity_id
_entity_poly.type
_entity_poly.pdbx_seq_one_letter_code
_entity_poly.pdbx_strand_id
1 'polypeptide(L)'
;MANFYGGIEAGGTKFVCAVGSGPDDIRDEIRFPTMKPEETIPKAIAFFREQEEKHGKLTAVGIAAFGPLDPHLDSPQFGYITTTPKPGWANIDLAGAIQKALDVPVGFDTDVNGAALGEWGWGSAQGLDTFIYLTIGTGVG
;
A
#
# COMPACT_ATOMS: atom_id res chain seq x y z
N MET A 1 12.46 -20.37 -1.00
CA MET A 1 11.82 -19.69 -2.16
C MET A 1 12.25 -18.25 -2.11
N ALA A 2 12.50 -17.60 -3.25
CA ALA A 2 12.79 -16.17 -3.24
C ALA A 2 11.51 -15.43 -2.84
N ASN A 3 11.61 -14.53 -1.87
CA ASN A 3 10.46 -13.74 -1.44
C ASN A 3 10.07 -12.77 -2.55
N PHE A 4 8.78 -12.71 -2.89
CA PHE A 4 8.24 -11.85 -3.93
C PHE A 4 7.01 -11.14 -3.38
N TYR A 5 7.07 -9.82 -3.25
CA TYR A 5 6.07 -8.99 -2.58
C TYR A 5 5.50 -7.95 -3.52
N GLY A 6 4.27 -7.53 -3.24
CA GLY A 6 3.63 -6.39 -3.84
C GLY A 6 3.57 -5.22 -2.87
N GLY A 7 3.68 -4.00 -3.37
CA GLY A 7 3.48 -2.77 -2.61
C GLY A 7 2.47 -1.86 -3.31
N ILE A 8 1.57 -1.24 -2.54
CA ILE A 8 0.68 -0.17 -3.00
C ILE A 8 0.94 1.07 -2.14
N GLU A 9 1.37 2.16 -2.77
CA GLU A 9 1.27 3.50 -2.21
C GLU A 9 -0.02 4.14 -2.75
N ALA A 10 -1.07 4.11 -1.93
CA ALA A 10 -2.38 4.65 -2.27
C ALA A 10 -2.43 6.13 -1.86
N GLY A 11 -2.06 7.01 -2.79
CA GLY A 11 -2.13 8.46 -2.61
C GLY A 11 -3.47 9.06 -3.02
N GLY A 12 -3.76 10.26 -2.51
CA GLY A 12 -4.98 11.00 -2.86
C GLY A 12 -5.06 11.40 -4.35
N THR A 13 -3.94 11.51 -5.05
CA THR A 13 -3.89 11.93 -6.47
C THR A 13 -3.39 10.84 -7.41
N LYS A 14 -2.50 9.96 -6.94
CA LYS A 14 -1.93 8.85 -7.70
C LYS A 14 -1.89 7.59 -6.85
N PHE A 15 -2.02 6.44 -7.50
CA PHE A 15 -1.61 5.15 -6.97
C PHE A 15 -0.26 4.77 -7.58
N VAL A 16 0.63 4.24 -6.76
CA VAL A 16 1.88 3.59 -7.19
C VAL A 16 1.79 2.15 -6.74
N CYS A 17 1.99 1.22 -7.68
CA CYS A 17 2.09 -0.20 -7.37
C CYS A 17 3.47 -0.69 -7.81
N ALA A 18 4.12 -1.51 -6.99
CA ALA A 18 5.42 -2.08 -7.29
C ALA A 18 5.47 -3.56 -6.90
N VAL A 19 6.33 -4.33 -7.55
CA VAL A 19 6.65 -5.70 -7.15
C VAL A 19 8.15 -5.90 -7.01
N GLY A 20 8.57 -6.75 -6.07
CA GLY A 20 9.98 -6.92 -5.78
C GLY A 20 10.28 -7.85 -4.62
N SER A 21 11.56 -8.01 -4.27
CA SER A 21 11.96 -8.73 -3.05
C SER A 21 12.43 -7.80 -1.92
N GLY A 22 12.61 -6.50 -2.22
CA GLY A 22 13.05 -5.46 -1.29
C GLY A 22 13.42 -4.19 -2.07
N PRO A 23 13.94 -3.14 -1.39
CA PRO A 23 14.29 -1.87 -2.05
C PRO A 23 15.40 -2.00 -3.09
N ASP A 24 16.27 -3.01 -2.98
CA ASP A 24 17.34 -3.28 -3.94
C ASP A 24 16.89 -4.15 -5.13
N ASP A 25 15.64 -4.62 -5.15
CA ASP A 25 15.07 -5.48 -6.20
C ASP A 25 13.61 -5.08 -6.46
N ILE A 26 13.41 -3.91 -7.09
CA ILE A 26 12.14 -3.52 -7.69
C ILE A 26 12.14 -4.02 -9.14
N ARG A 27 11.24 -4.96 -9.44
CA ARG A 27 11.18 -5.63 -10.75
C ARG A 27 10.28 -4.92 -11.73
N ASP A 28 9.16 -4.39 -11.24
CA ASP A 28 8.24 -3.60 -12.04
C ASP A 28 7.48 -2.61 -11.15
N GLU A 29 7.06 -1.50 -11.75
CA GLU A 29 6.32 -0.43 -11.10
C GLU A 29 5.35 0.21 -12.08
N ILE A 30 4.12 0.47 -11.63
CA ILE A 30 3.15 1.25 -12.38
C ILE A 30 2.65 2.43 -11.55
N ARG A 31 2.39 3.55 -12.23
CA ARG A 31 1.80 4.76 -11.66
C ARG A 31 0.57 5.17 -12.44
N PHE A 32 -0.53 5.46 -11.76
CA PHE A 32 -1.76 5.93 -12.41
C PHE A 32 -2.57 6.87 -11.51
N PRO A 33 -3.40 7.77 -12.09
CA PRO A 33 -4.23 8.67 -11.31
C PRO A 33 -5.23 7.92 -10.42
N THR A 34 -5.45 8.45 -9.21
CA THR A 34 -6.47 7.93 -8.29
C THR A 34 -7.85 8.43 -8.73
N MET A 35 -8.61 7.55 -9.39
CA MET A 35 -10.00 7.79 -9.83
C MET A 35 -10.98 7.35 -8.74
N LYS A 36 -12.16 6.84 -9.09
CA LYS A 36 -13.05 6.18 -8.13
C LYS A 36 -12.51 4.78 -7.74
N PRO A 37 -12.89 4.21 -6.58
CA PRO A 37 -12.40 2.90 -6.16
C PRO A 37 -12.68 1.79 -7.17
N GLU A 38 -13.86 1.79 -7.79
CA GLU A 38 -14.29 0.80 -8.79
C GLU A 38 -13.46 0.81 -10.09
N GLU A 39 -12.68 1.86 -10.32
CA GLU A 39 -11.75 1.97 -11.44
C GLU A 39 -10.29 1.77 -11.00
N THR A 40 -9.95 2.24 -9.80
CA THR A 40 -8.57 2.31 -9.29
C THR A 40 -8.12 0.96 -8.73
N ILE A 41 -8.97 0.29 -7.94
CA ILE A 41 -8.63 -0.98 -7.30
C ILE A 41 -8.47 -2.10 -8.35
N PRO A 42 -9.35 -2.25 -9.35
CA PRO A 42 -9.14 -3.26 -10.39
C PRO A 42 -7.86 -3.06 -11.20
N LYS A 43 -7.41 -1.82 -11.40
CA LYS A 43 -6.12 -1.54 -12.07
C LYS A 43 -4.93 -2.05 -11.25
N ALA A 44 -4.93 -1.82 -9.94
CA ALA A 44 -3.89 -2.37 -9.06
C ALA A 44 -3.89 -3.91 -9.08
N ILE A 45 -5.07 -4.53 -8.99
CA ILE A 45 -5.23 -6.00 -9.07
C ILE A 45 -4.72 -6.55 -10.41
N ALA A 46 -5.07 -5.89 -11.52
CA ALA A 46 -4.63 -6.30 -12.85
C ALA A 46 -3.11 -6.26 -12.98
N PHE A 47 -2.47 -5.20 -12.49
CA PHE A 47 -1.01 -5.11 -12.42
C PHE A 47 -0.43 -6.28 -11.64
N PHE A 48 -0.88 -6.57 -10.42
CA PHE A 48 -0.33 -7.67 -9.63
C PHE A 48 -0.51 -9.04 -10.29
N ARG A 49 -1.66 -9.29 -10.92
CA ARG A 49 -1.88 -10.55 -11.66
C ARG A 49 -0.94 -10.71 -12.84
N GLU A 50 -0.71 -9.65 -13.60
CA GLU A 50 0.27 -9.66 -14.69
C GLU A 50 1.68 -9.97 -14.16
N GLN A 51 2.03 -9.44 -12.98
CA GLN A 51 3.33 -9.73 -12.36
C GLN A 51 3.41 -11.15 -11.80
N GLU A 52 2.32 -11.71 -11.29
CA GLU A 52 2.26 -13.12 -10.87
C GLU A 52 2.49 -14.09 -12.04
N GLU A 53 1.99 -13.76 -13.23
CA GLU A 53 2.23 -14.55 -14.45
C GLU A 53 3.71 -14.53 -14.87
N LYS A 54 4.40 -13.41 -14.68
CA LYS A 54 5.82 -13.24 -15.06
C LYS A 54 6.81 -13.80 -14.04
N HIS A 55 6.52 -13.62 -12.75
CA HIS A 55 7.48 -13.81 -11.67
C HIS A 55 7.08 -14.87 -10.64
N GLY A 56 5.88 -15.43 -10.75
CA GLY A 56 5.31 -16.37 -9.79
C GLY A 56 4.45 -15.66 -8.73
N LYS A 57 3.78 -16.47 -7.91
CA LYS A 57 2.82 -15.99 -6.91
C LYS A 57 3.44 -15.00 -5.91
N LEU A 58 2.69 -13.95 -5.59
CA LEU A 58 3.05 -13.03 -4.52
C LEU A 58 3.00 -13.76 -3.17
N THR A 59 3.94 -13.42 -2.30
CA THR A 59 3.99 -13.92 -0.92
C THR A 59 3.08 -13.11 -0.01
N ALA A 60 3.03 -11.79 -0.22
CA ALA A 60 2.15 -10.84 0.48
C ALA A 60 2.09 -9.51 -0.29
N VAL A 61 1.12 -8.67 0.07
CA VAL A 61 1.03 -7.28 -0.39
C VAL A 61 1.04 -6.32 0.80
N GLY A 62 1.87 -5.27 0.74
CA GLY A 62 1.81 -4.14 1.68
C GLY A 62 1.06 -2.96 1.06
N ILE A 63 0.22 -2.29 1.84
CA ILE A 63 -0.53 -1.10 1.42
C ILE A 63 -0.24 0.03 2.40
N ALA A 64 0.27 1.14 1.86
CA ALA A 64 0.42 2.41 2.55
C ALA A 64 -0.57 3.40 1.93
N ALA A 65 -1.59 3.83 2.68
CA ALA A 65 -2.71 4.59 2.13
C ALA A 65 -2.90 5.95 2.81
N PHE A 66 -3.45 6.90 2.05
CA PHE A 66 -3.94 8.14 2.64
C PHE A 66 -5.07 7.84 3.64
N GLY A 67 -5.05 8.54 4.77
CA GLY A 67 -6.06 8.40 5.81
C GLY A 67 -7.18 9.47 5.76
N PRO A 68 -8.01 9.53 6.81
CA PRO A 68 -8.13 8.57 7.91
C PRO A 68 -8.43 7.13 7.49
N LEU A 69 -7.83 6.18 8.20
CA LEU A 69 -7.97 4.74 7.96
C LEU A 69 -7.96 3.98 9.29
N ASP A 70 -8.36 2.70 9.25
CA ASP A 70 -8.28 1.80 10.39
C ASP A 70 -7.24 0.70 10.13
N PRO A 71 -6.03 0.80 10.72
CA PRO A 71 -4.95 -0.17 10.52
C PRO A 71 -4.92 -1.24 11.61
N HIS A 72 -5.84 -1.22 12.58
CA HIS A 72 -5.80 -2.14 13.71
C HIS A 72 -6.33 -3.51 13.30
N LEU A 73 -5.47 -4.54 13.35
CA LEU A 73 -5.83 -5.92 12.95
C LEU A 73 -7.06 -6.47 13.67
N ASP A 74 -7.29 -6.07 14.93
CA ASP A 74 -8.41 -6.52 15.74
C ASP A 74 -9.71 -5.72 15.47
N SER A 75 -9.65 -4.69 14.63
CA SER A 75 -10.82 -3.89 14.29
C SER A 75 -11.67 -4.58 13.23
N PRO A 76 -13.02 -4.56 13.35
CA PRO A 76 -13.91 -5.01 12.28
C PRO A 76 -13.81 -4.15 11.00
N GLN A 77 -13.13 -3.00 11.06
CA GLN A 77 -12.89 -2.12 9.90
C GLN A 77 -11.42 -2.11 9.47
N PHE A 78 -10.60 -3.08 9.91
CA PHE A 78 -9.23 -3.23 9.40
C PHE A 78 -9.20 -3.18 7.87
N GLY A 79 -8.34 -2.33 7.30
CA GLY A 79 -8.18 -2.22 5.85
C GLY A 79 -9.08 -1.18 5.18
N TYR A 80 -9.90 -0.48 5.96
CA TYR A 80 -10.82 0.52 5.44
C TYR A 80 -10.20 1.91 5.38
N ILE A 81 -10.45 2.61 4.28
CA ILE A 81 -10.40 4.08 4.25
C ILE A 81 -11.73 4.56 4.81
N THR A 82 -11.72 5.22 5.97
CA THR A 82 -12.93 5.46 6.76
C THR A 82 -13.63 6.75 6.32
N THR A 83 -13.05 7.91 6.65
CA THR A 83 -13.58 9.22 6.29
C THR A 83 -12.59 9.95 5.40
N THR A 84 -13.01 10.44 4.25
CA THR A 84 -12.14 11.25 3.36
C THR A 84 -12.99 12.21 2.52
N PRO A 85 -12.50 13.43 2.21
CA PRO A 85 -13.16 14.33 1.27
C PRO A 85 -13.09 13.82 -0.19
N LYS A 86 -12.30 12.77 -0.47
CA LYS A 86 -12.15 12.24 -1.82
C LYS A 86 -13.41 11.48 -2.24
N PRO A 87 -14.11 11.92 -3.31
CA PRO A 87 -15.39 11.32 -3.70
C PRO A 87 -15.29 9.81 -3.96
N GLY A 88 -16.19 9.05 -3.34
CA GLY A 88 -16.29 7.60 -3.48
C GLY A 88 -15.33 6.78 -2.61
N TRP A 89 -14.36 7.40 -1.93
CA TRP A 89 -13.35 6.67 -1.14
C TRP A 89 -13.68 6.51 0.36
N ALA A 90 -14.78 7.10 0.84
CA ALA A 90 -15.22 6.89 2.21
C ALA A 90 -15.83 5.48 2.39
N ASN A 91 -15.53 4.85 3.52
CA ASN A 91 -15.94 3.50 3.90
C ASN A 91 -15.60 2.43 2.84
N ILE A 92 -14.39 2.48 2.30
CA ILE A 92 -13.91 1.51 1.29
C ILE A 92 -12.96 0.50 1.92
N ASP A 93 -13.33 -0.78 1.82
CA ASP A 93 -12.49 -1.93 2.15
C ASP A 93 -11.40 -2.13 1.08
N LEU A 94 -10.26 -1.45 1.23
CA LEU A 94 -9.16 -1.56 0.29
C LEU A 94 -8.37 -2.85 0.51
N ALA A 95 -7.99 -3.14 1.76
CA ALA A 95 -7.17 -4.32 2.05
C ALA A 95 -7.93 -5.63 1.74
N GLY A 96 -9.21 -5.72 2.12
CA GLY A 96 -10.04 -6.88 1.84
C GLY A 96 -10.28 -7.09 0.35
N ALA A 97 -10.44 -6.02 -0.44
CA ALA A 97 -10.55 -6.12 -1.89
C ALA A 97 -9.28 -6.71 -2.53
N ILE A 98 -8.10 -6.27 -2.11
CA ILE A 98 -6.81 -6.80 -2.60
C ILE A 98 -6.59 -8.24 -2.12
N GLN A 99 -6.82 -8.52 -0.84
CA GLN A 99 -6.69 -9.85 -0.24
C GLN A 99 -7.57 -10.87 -0.98
N LYS A 100 -8.86 -10.56 -1.18
CA LYS A 100 -9.80 -11.43 -1.87
C LYS A 100 -9.41 -11.69 -3.33
N ALA A 101 -8.83 -10.70 -4.00
CA ALA A 101 -8.52 -10.80 -5.43
C ALA A 101 -7.24 -11.56 -5.74
N LEU A 102 -6.26 -11.52 -4.83
CA LEU A 102 -4.93 -12.12 -4.99
C LEU A 102 -4.71 -13.40 -4.16
N ASP A 103 -5.54 -13.61 -3.12
CA ASP A 103 -5.47 -14.74 -2.19
C ASP A 103 -4.12 -14.81 -1.43
N VAL A 104 -3.68 -13.66 -0.91
CA VAL A 104 -2.41 -13.51 -0.17
C VAL A 104 -2.60 -12.64 1.07
N PRO A 105 -1.74 -12.76 2.10
CA PRO A 105 -1.72 -11.84 3.22
C PRO A 105 -1.54 -10.38 2.78
N VAL A 106 -2.26 -9.46 3.44
CA VAL A 106 -2.18 -8.02 3.18
C VAL A 106 -1.82 -7.28 4.46
N GLY A 107 -0.72 -6.53 4.43
CA GLY A 107 -0.38 -5.51 5.42
C GLY A 107 -0.99 -4.17 5.02
N PHE A 108 -1.47 -3.39 5.98
CA PHE A 108 -2.18 -2.13 5.72
C PHE A 108 -1.83 -1.09 6.79
N ASP A 109 -1.39 0.08 6.36
CA ASP A 109 -1.08 1.20 7.24
C ASP A 109 -1.21 2.55 6.48
N THR A 110 -0.99 3.65 7.19
CA THR A 110 -0.89 4.99 6.61
C THR A 110 0.30 5.12 5.67
N ASP A 111 0.17 6.00 4.68
CA ASP A 111 1.25 6.40 3.79
C ASP A 111 2.48 6.92 4.57
N VAL A 112 2.27 7.71 5.63
CA VAL A 112 3.35 8.21 6.49
C VAL A 112 4.00 7.10 7.33
N ASN A 113 3.24 6.13 7.85
CA ASN A 113 3.83 4.97 8.53
C ASN A 113 4.58 4.07 7.55
N GLY A 114 4.09 3.91 6.32
CA GLY A 114 4.81 3.20 5.27
C GLY A 114 6.17 3.84 4.95
N ALA A 115 6.20 5.16 4.85
CA ALA A 115 7.45 5.91 4.66
C ALA A 115 8.37 5.80 5.89
N ALA A 116 7.82 5.91 7.10
CA ALA A 116 8.57 5.72 8.35
C ALA A 116 9.20 4.32 8.43
N LEU A 117 8.44 3.27 8.05
CA LEU A 117 8.94 1.89 8.00
C LEU A 117 10.05 1.73 6.96
N GLY A 118 9.93 2.42 5.82
CA GLY A 118 10.98 2.49 4.81
C GLY A 118 12.28 3.09 5.37
N GLU A 119 12.19 4.25 6.02
CA GLU A 119 13.35 4.92 6.63
C GLU A 119 13.97 4.10 7.77
N TRP A 120 13.16 3.38 8.54
CA TRP A 120 13.64 2.51 9.60
C TRP A 120 14.31 1.24 9.07
N GLY A 121 13.74 0.63 8.02
CA GLY A 121 14.26 -0.59 7.42
C GLY A 121 15.52 -0.36 6.59
N TRP A 122 15.58 0.74 5.84
CA TRP A 122 16.59 0.94 4.79
C TRP A 122 17.11 2.37 4.66
N GLY A 123 16.59 3.32 5.44
CA GLY A 123 16.96 4.73 5.34
C GLY A 123 17.65 5.27 6.60
N SER A 124 17.34 6.51 6.91
CA SER A 124 18.06 7.32 7.91
C SER A 124 17.80 6.90 9.35
N ALA A 125 16.77 6.08 9.60
CA ALA A 125 16.37 5.63 10.93
C ALA A 125 16.86 4.21 11.27
N GLN A 126 17.71 3.60 10.44
CA GLN A 126 18.30 2.29 10.73
C GLN A 126 19.06 2.29 12.05
N GLY A 127 18.77 1.28 12.88
CA GLY A 127 19.38 1.11 14.20
C GLY A 127 18.84 2.05 15.29
N LEU A 128 17.82 2.86 14.98
CA LEU A 128 17.11 3.67 15.97
C LEU A 128 15.87 2.91 16.47
N ASP A 129 15.66 2.94 17.78
CA ASP A 129 14.45 2.39 18.42
C ASP A 129 13.29 3.39 18.45
N THR A 130 13.58 4.68 18.33
CA THR A 130 12.60 5.76 18.40
C THR A 130 13.01 6.87 17.44
N PHE A 131 12.10 7.21 16.52
CA PHE A 131 12.29 8.26 15.54
C PHE A 131 10.93 8.85 15.15
N ILE A 132 10.96 9.94 14.39
CA ILE A 132 9.76 10.53 13.81
C ILE A 132 9.99 10.68 12.30
N TYR A 133 8.97 10.32 11.52
CA TYR A 133 8.87 10.69 10.11
C TYR A 133 7.83 11.80 10.01
N LEU A 134 8.15 12.87 9.29
CA LEU A 134 7.23 13.97 9.03
C LEU A 134 7.21 14.26 7.54
N THR A 135 6.02 14.24 6.95
CA THR A 135 5.82 14.74 5.59
C THR A 135 5.26 16.17 5.64
N ILE A 136 5.86 17.07 4.87
CA ILE A 136 5.40 18.46 4.74
C ILE A 136 5.12 18.73 3.26
N GLY A 137 3.85 18.71 2.89
CA GLY A 137 3.38 18.93 1.53
C GLY A 137 2.05 19.68 1.52
N THR A 138 1.05 19.17 0.80
CA THR A 138 -0.31 19.73 0.83
C THR A 138 -0.93 19.68 2.24
N GLY A 139 -0.48 18.74 3.06
CA GLY A 139 -0.77 18.64 4.49
C GLY A 139 0.48 18.29 5.29
N VAL A 140 0.31 18.12 6.61
CA VAL A 140 1.34 17.61 7.52
C VAL A 140 0.86 16.26 8.04
N GLY A 141 1.73 15.26 7.98
CA GLY A 141 1.50 13.92 8.50
C GLY A 141 2.77 13.36 9.12
#